data_AF-A0A358DKV5-F1
#
_entry.id   AF-A0A358DKV5-F1
#
_cell.length_a   1.000
_cell.length_b   1.000
_cell.length_c   1.000
_cell.angle_alpha   90.00
_cell.angle_beta   90.00
_cell.angle_gamma   90.00
#
_symmetry.space_group_name_H-M   'P 1'
#
loop_
_entity.id
_entity.type
_entity.pdbx_description
1 polymer ?
#
loop_
_entity_poly.entity_id
_entity_poly.type
_entity_poly.pdbx_seq_one_letter_code
_entity_poly.pdbx_strand_id
1 'polypeptide(L)'
;VFCAITHDCNGSLLNANADTVASSLAVALSKHYRTTLYYCFEKEGVLRDINDKNSLIPLINREAFIQLKGQGVIADGMIPKLDNS
;
A
#
# COMPACT_ATOMS: atom_id res chain seq x y z
N VAL A 1 10.26 -15.67 -1.75
CA VAL A 1 10.81 -14.48 -1.06
C VAL A 1 11.49 -13.63 -2.12
N PHE A 2 11.18 -12.33 -2.20
CA PHE A 2 11.70 -11.41 -3.21
C PHE A 2 12.37 -10.21 -2.52
N CYS A 3 13.46 -9.68 -3.09
CA CYS A 3 14.08 -8.44 -2.65
C CYS A 3 13.57 -7.26 -3.48
N ALA A 4 13.64 -6.05 -2.92
CA ALA A 4 13.25 -4.81 -3.61
C ALA A 4 14.40 -4.19 -4.44
N ILE A 5 15.25 -5.04 -5.04
CA ILE A 5 16.32 -4.63 -5.94
C ILE A 5 15.89 -4.96 -7.37
N THR A 6 15.95 -3.97 -8.26
CA THR A 6 15.66 -4.11 -9.68
C THR A 6 16.87 -3.69 -10.51
N HIS A 7 16.77 -3.75 -11.84
CA HIS A 7 17.81 -3.26 -12.73
C HIS A 7 17.21 -2.47 -13.89
N ASP A 8 18.01 -1.61 -14.49
CA ASP A 8 17.64 -0.74 -15.62
C ASP A 8 17.80 -1.40 -17.01
N CYS A 9 18.07 -2.72 -17.04
CA CYS A 9 18.47 -3.49 -18.22
C CYS A 9 19.80 -3.08 -18.89
N ASN A 10 20.54 -2.11 -18.34
CA ASN A 10 21.86 -1.67 -18.82
C ASN A 10 23.00 -2.07 -17.86
N GLY A 11 22.70 -2.88 -16.85
CA GLY A 11 23.67 -3.38 -15.88
C GLY A 11 23.71 -2.63 -14.55
N SER A 12 22.91 -1.57 -14.39
CA SER A 12 22.82 -0.84 -13.11
C SER A 12 21.77 -1.48 -12.20
N LEU A 13 22.11 -1.64 -10.93
CA LEU A 13 21.15 -2.02 -9.89
C LEU A 13 20.42 -0.79 -9.37
N LEU A 14 19.12 -0.94 -9.11
CA LEU A 14 18.24 0.09 -8.58
C LEU A 14 17.65 -0.36 -7.24
N ASN A 15 17.58 0.56 -6.29
CA ASN A 15 16.90 0.35 -5.01
C ASN A 15 15.43 0.79 -5.15
N ALA A 16 14.54 -0.16 -5.36
CA ALA A 16 13.12 0.11 -5.56
C ALA A 16 12.36 0.11 -4.23
N ASN A 17 11.20 0.78 -4.20
CA ASN A 17 10.32 0.70 -3.04
C ASN A 17 9.72 -0.71 -2.91
N ALA A 18 9.84 -1.31 -1.73
CA ALA A 18 9.37 -2.67 -1.49
C ALA A 18 7.85 -2.82 -1.63
N ASP A 19 7.06 -1.80 -1.26
CA ASP A 19 5.60 -1.82 -1.40
C ASP A 19 5.23 -1.89 -2.89
N THR A 20 5.91 -1.11 -3.74
CA THR A 20 5.71 -1.11 -5.20
C THR A 20 6.07 -2.44 -5.85
N VAL A 21 7.16 -3.09 -5.39
CA VAL A 21 7.55 -4.41 -5.89
C VAL A 21 6.51 -5.46 -5.48
N ALA A 22 6.05 -5.43 -4.22
CA ALA A 22 5.04 -6.35 -3.72
C ALA A 22 3.69 -6.20 -4.44
N SER A 23 3.22 -4.97 -4.66
CA SER A 23 1.96 -4.73 -5.39
C SER A 23 2.07 -5.18 -6.85
N SER A 24 3.19 -4.89 -7.52
CA SER A 24 3.43 -5.32 -8.90
C SER A 24 3.40 -6.84 -9.04
N LEU A 25 4.03 -7.56 -8.10
CA LEU A 25 3.97 -9.03 -8.03
C LEU A 25 2.55 -9.53 -7.79
N ALA A 26 1.82 -8.93 -6.84
CA ALA A 26 0.45 -9.33 -6.52
C ALA A 26 -0.50 -9.14 -7.73
N VAL A 27 -0.39 -8.02 -8.45
CA VAL A 27 -1.17 -7.74 -9.67
C VAL A 27 -0.83 -8.73 -10.80
N ALA A 28 0.44 -9.11 -10.95
CA ALA A 28 0.82 -10.11 -11.95
C ALA A 28 0.28 -11.51 -11.60
N LEU A 29 0.38 -11.91 -10.34
CA LEU A 29 -0.05 -13.22 -9.85
C LEU A 29 -1.58 -13.36 -9.78
N SER A 30 -2.31 -12.27 -9.54
CA SER A 30 -3.79 -12.30 -9.45
C SER A 30 -4.47 -12.74 -10.74
N LYS A 31 -3.79 -12.62 -11.88
CA LYS A 31 -4.25 -13.13 -13.18
C LYS A 31 -4.31 -14.66 -13.24
N HIS A 32 -3.57 -15.35 -12.36
CA HIS A 32 -3.41 -16.80 -12.37
C HIS A 32 -3.88 -17.47 -11.08
N TYR A 33 -3.87 -16.74 -9.96
CA TYR A 33 -4.16 -17.28 -8.64
C TYR A 33 -5.04 -16.32 -7.82
N ARG A 34 -5.80 -16.87 -6.86
CA ARG A 34 -6.44 -16.05 -5.83
C ARG A 34 -5.36 -15.41 -4.96
N THR A 35 -5.17 -14.11 -5.13
CA THR A 35 -4.04 -13.37 -4.56
C THR A 35 -4.56 -12.29 -3.62
N THR A 36 -3.90 -12.12 -2.47
CA THR A 36 -4.16 -11.03 -1.53
C THR A 36 -2.83 -10.41 -1.13
N LEU A 37 -2.76 -9.08 -1.18
CA LEU A 37 -1.60 -8.32 -0.75
C LEU A 37 -1.81 -7.86 0.69
N TYR A 38 -0.87 -8.22 1.57
CA TYR A 38 -0.86 -7.79 2.96
C TYR A 38 0.36 -6.90 3.20
N TYR A 39 0.12 -5.67 3.66
CA TYR A 39 1.19 -4.80 4.13
C TYR A 39 1.27 -4.85 5.65
N CYS A 40 2.47 -5.07 6.18
CA CYS A 40 2.74 -5.06 7.62
C CYS A 40 3.32 -3.70 8.00
N PHE A 41 2.55 -2.91 8.74
CA PHE A 41 2.96 -1.58 9.19
C PHE A 41 3.10 -1.53 10.72
N GLU A 42 3.81 -0.51 11.21
CA GLU A 42 3.95 -0.27 12.66
C GLU A 42 2.64 0.19 13.31
N LYS A 43 1.76 0.84 12.54
CA LYS A 43 0.41 1.23 12.98
C LYS A 43 -0.62 0.20 12.54
N GLU A 44 -1.67 0.03 13.34
CA GLU A 44 -2.73 -0.97 13.12
C GLU A 44 -3.55 -0.77 11.82
N GLY A 45 -3.50 0.43 11.22
CA GLY A 45 -4.15 0.71 9.96
C GLY A 45 -4.45 2.20 9.78
N VAL A 46 -5.55 2.50 9.07
CA VAL A 46 -6.02 3.87 8.86
C VAL A 46 -6.93 4.26 10.03
N LEU A 47 -6.55 5.32 10.76
CA LEU A 47 -7.32 5.90 11.85
C LEU A 47 -8.08 7.14 11.36
N ARG A 48 -9.31 7.38 11.82
CA ARG A 48 -10.02 8.65 11.56
C ARG A 48 -9.38 9.82 12.30
N ASP A 49 -8.88 9.56 13.51
CA ASP A 49 -8.12 10.50 14.32
C ASP A 49 -6.81 9.81 14.75
N ILE A 50 -5.67 10.43 14.41
CA ILE A 50 -4.35 9.90 14.72
C ILE A 50 -4.09 9.79 16.24
N ASN A 51 -4.83 10.54 17.05
CA ASN A 51 -4.72 10.55 18.51
C ASN A 51 -5.66 9.55 19.18
N ASP A 52 -6.65 9.01 18.47
CA ASP A 52 -7.58 8.00 18.99
C ASP A 52 -7.35 6.64 18.32
N LYS A 53 -6.76 5.70 19.07
CA LYS A 53 -6.53 4.33 18.61
C LYS A 53 -7.82 3.55 18.33
N ASN A 54 -8.93 3.93 18.95
CA ASN A 54 -10.23 3.28 18.70
C ASN A 54 -10.88 3.75 17.40
N SER A 55 -10.29 4.75 16.73
CA SER A 55 -10.82 5.32 15.49
C SER A 55 -10.40 4.55 14.23
N LEU A 56 -9.94 3.31 14.37
CA LEU A 56 -9.55 2.43 13.27
C LEU A 56 -10.71 2.21 12.30
N ILE A 57 -10.42 2.41 11.01
CA ILE A 57 -11.36 2.13 9.92
C ILE A 57 -11.08 0.71 9.42
N PRO A 58 -11.95 -0.27 9.72
CA PRO A 58 -11.68 -1.69 9.44
C PRO A 58 -11.78 -2.04 7.95
N LEU A 59 -12.54 -1.26 7.17
CA LEU A 59 -12.73 -1.47 5.74
C LEU A 59 -12.77 -0.13 5.03
N ILE A 60 -11.91 0.01 4.01
CA ILE A 60 -11.92 1.13 3.09
C ILE A 60 -12.08 0.55 1.69
N ASN A 61 -13.19 0.89 1.04
CA ASN A 61 -13.35 0.66 -0.40
C ASN A 61 -12.92 1.90 -1.18
N ARG A 62 -12.93 1.83 -2.51
CA ARG A 62 -12.44 2.94 -3.36
C ARG A 62 -13.22 4.24 -3.19
N GLU A 63 -14.53 4.17 -3.00
CA GLU A 63 -15.37 5.35 -2.76
C GLU A 63 -15.04 6.02 -1.42
N ALA A 64 -14.97 5.22 -0.35
CA ALA A 64 -14.59 5.69 0.97
C ALA A 64 -13.18 6.27 0.97
N PHE A 65 -12.24 5.65 0.23
CA PHE A 65 -10.88 6.17 0.08
C PHE A 65 -10.86 7.57 -0.53
N ILE A 66 -11.58 7.79 -1.64
CA ILE A 66 -11.67 9.10 -2.30
C ILE A 66 -12.25 10.16 -1.35
N GLN A 67 -13.30 9.81 -0.60
CA GLN A 67 -13.91 10.71 0.39
C GLN A 67 -12.94 11.05 1.52
N LEU A 68 -12.29 10.05 2.14
CA LEU A 68 -11.35 10.24 3.24
C LEU A 68 -10.10 11.02 2.82
N LYS A 69 -9.63 10.81 1.58
CA LYS A 69 -8.54 11.59 0.98
C LYS A 69 -8.95 13.05 0.80
N GLY A 70 -10.16 13.32 0.30
CA GLY A 70 -10.69 14.68 0.16
C GLY A 70 -10.94 15.40 1.49
N GLN A 71 -11.20 14.65 2.57
CA GLN A 71 -11.37 15.17 3.93
C GLN A 71 -10.03 15.42 4.66
N GLY A 72 -8.90 15.05 4.08
CA GLY A 72 -7.58 15.18 4.73
C GLY A 72 -7.36 14.23 5.91
N VAL A 73 -8.20 13.18 6.04
CA VAL A 73 -8.08 12.17 7.11
C VAL A 73 -6.89 11.25 6.87
N ILE A 74 -6.57 10.98 5.61
CA ILE A 74 -5.44 10.13 5.22
C ILE A 74 -4.17 10.98 5.16
N ALA A 75 -3.23 10.71 6.07
CA ALA A 75 -1.93 11.38 6.07
C ALA A 75 -1.14 11.10 4.77
N ASP A 76 -0.36 12.08 4.31
CA ASP A 76 0.35 12.04 3.03
C ASP A 76 1.22 10.78 2.83
N GLY A 77 1.88 10.29 3.89
CA GLY A 77 2.69 9.08 3.82
C GLY A 77 1.90 7.78 3.60
N MET A 78 0.60 7.78 3.90
CA MET A 78 -0.28 6.62 3.69
C MET A 78 -0.96 6.62 2.31
N ILE A 79 -1.08 7.78 1.67
CA ILE A 79 -1.66 7.90 0.32
C ILE A 79 -0.98 6.95 -0.68
N PRO A 80 0.36 6.95 -0.87
CA PRO A 80 0.99 6.08 -1.86
C PRO A 80 0.85 4.58 -1.53
N LYS A 81 0.68 4.23 -0.25
CA LYS A 81 0.47 2.84 0.19
C LYS A 81 -0.92 2.33 -0.16
N LEU A 82 -1.93 3.20 -0.04
CA LEU A 82 -3.32 2.91 -0.38
C LEU A 82 -3.59 3.03 -1.89
N ASP A 83 -2.87 3.90 -2.61
CA ASP A 83 -2.94 3.97 -4.07
C ASP A 83 -2.32 2.71 -4.73
N ASN A 84 -1.39 2.04 -4.04
CA ASN A 84 -0.77 0.78 -4.50
C ASN A 84 -1.57 -0.49 -4.14
N SER A 85 -2.75 -0.37 -3.53
CA SER A 85 -3.59 -1.51 -3.06
C SER A 85 -4.87 -1.71 -3.85
#